data_AF-A0A8J2EW41-F1
#
_entry.id   AF-A0A8J2EW41-F1
#
_cell.length_a   1.000
_cell.length_b   1.000
_cell.length_c   1.000
_cell.angle_alpha   90.00
_cell.angle_beta   90.00
_cell.angle_gamma   90.00
#
_symmetry.space_group_name_H-M   'P 1'
#
loop_
_entity.id
_entity.type
_entity.pdbx_description
1 polymer ?
#
loop_
_entity_poly.entity_id
_entity_poly.type
_entity_poly.pdbx_seq_one_letter_code
_entity_poly.pdbx_strand_id
1 'polypeptide(L)'
;MRYMFKCCRDFDQDISAWDISRVLDMEGLFKYASSFNRDLGNWNVSMVRNMSYTFQHALRFCGWGLRDWNVGEVEEMERMFANAKSFNEDIGTWNTESLENMSRMFCGAEAARMPLTNR
;
A
#
# COMPACT_ATOMS: atom_id res chain seq x y z
N MET A 1 -4.83 -11.46 -4.26
CA MET A 1 -3.92 -11.90 -3.19
C MET A 1 -4.41 -11.43 -1.81
N ARG A 2 -5.71 -11.54 -1.54
CA ARG A 2 -6.34 -10.98 -0.34
C ARG A 2 -5.83 -11.66 0.94
N TYR A 3 -5.44 -10.86 1.94
CA TYR A 3 -5.02 -11.27 3.29
C TYR A 3 -3.87 -12.30 3.39
N MET A 4 -3.06 -12.49 2.35
CA MET A 4 -2.09 -13.60 2.28
C MET A 4 -1.05 -13.61 3.42
N PHE A 5 -0.54 -12.44 3.83
CA PHE A 5 0.42 -12.28 4.92
C PHE A 5 -0.16 -11.52 6.11
N LYS A 6 -1.49 -11.54 6.26
CA LYS A 6 -2.17 -10.93 7.39
C LYS A 6 -1.66 -11.54 8.71
N CYS A 7 -1.27 -10.70 9.65
CA CYS A 7 -0.72 -11.07 10.96
C CYS A 7 0.62 -11.83 10.93
N CYS A 8 1.28 -11.95 9.77
CA CYS A 8 2.63 -12.49 9.68
C CYS A 8 3.63 -11.43 10.15
N ARG A 9 3.71 -11.21 11.46
CA ARG A 9 4.47 -10.11 12.08
C ARG A 9 5.94 -10.07 11.67
N ASP A 10 6.55 -11.22 11.45
CA ASP A 10 7.97 -11.38 11.10
C ASP A 10 8.21 -11.57 9.59
N PHE A 11 7.17 -11.46 8.77
CA PHE A 11 7.33 -11.60 7.32
C PHE A 11 8.11 -10.43 6.74
N ASP A 12 9.26 -10.73 6.14
CA ASP A 12 10.12 -9.79 5.43
C ASP A 12 10.91 -10.54 4.34
N GLN A 13 10.30 -11.48 3.64
CA GLN A 13 10.98 -12.28 2.61
C GLN A 13 11.04 -11.53 1.28
N ASP A 14 12.01 -11.88 0.43
CA ASP A 14 12.08 -11.35 -0.93
C ASP A 14 10.89 -11.86 -1.77
N ILE A 15 10.14 -10.92 -2.33
CA ILE A 15 8.97 -11.13 -3.20
C ILE A 15 9.06 -10.32 -4.50
N SER A 16 10.26 -9.84 -4.83
CA SER A 16 10.51 -9.03 -6.02
C SER A 16 10.22 -9.78 -7.33
N ALA A 17 10.32 -11.11 -7.31
CA ALA A 17 10.08 -11.98 -8.47
C ALA A 17 8.60 -12.35 -8.70
N TRP A 18 7.67 -11.89 -7.86
CA TRP A 18 6.27 -12.25 -7.99
C TRP A 18 5.61 -11.48 -9.14
N ASP A 19 5.04 -12.21 -10.11
CA ASP A 19 4.17 -11.64 -11.12
C ASP A 19 2.77 -11.39 -10.54
N ILE A 20 2.46 -10.12 -10.29
CA ILE A 20 1.15 -9.68 -9.81
C ILE A 20 0.32 -8.96 -10.88
N SER A 21 0.75 -8.97 -12.15
CA SER A 21 0.15 -8.17 -13.23
C SER A 21 -1.33 -8.44 -13.49
N ARG A 22 -1.85 -9.58 -13.02
CA ARG A 22 -3.26 -10.00 -13.17
C ARG A 22 -4.05 -9.94 -11.85
N VAL A 23 -3.42 -9.46 -10.77
CA VAL A 23 -4.07 -9.35 -9.46
C VAL A 23 -5.02 -8.16 -9.48
N LEU A 24 -6.27 -8.40 -9.10
CA LEU A 24 -7.30 -7.36 -8.99
C LEU A 24 -7.49 -6.87 -7.54
N ASP A 25 -7.04 -7.66 -6.56
CA ASP A 25 -7.36 -7.46 -5.15
C ASP A 25 -6.15 -7.75 -4.27
N MET A 26 -5.70 -6.74 -3.52
CA MET A 26 -4.60 -6.79 -2.56
C MET A 26 -5.08 -6.50 -1.13
N GLU A 27 -6.38 -6.57 -0.87
CA GLU A 27 -6.99 -6.19 0.40
C GLU A 27 -6.28 -6.91 1.56
N GLY A 28 -5.73 -6.10 2.46
CA GLY A 28 -5.06 -6.55 3.67
C GLY A 28 -3.87 -7.50 3.46
N LEU A 29 -3.23 -7.49 2.28
CA LEU A 29 -2.13 -8.40 1.94
C LEU A 29 -1.03 -8.46 3.02
N PHE A 30 -0.60 -7.31 3.57
CA PHE A 30 0.42 -7.19 4.62
C PHE A 30 -0.13 -6.60 5.93
N LYS A 31 -1.45 -6.71 6.16
CA LYS A 31 -2.08 -6.17 7.36
C LYS A 31 -1.49 -6.81 8.62
N TYR A 32 -0.99 -6.00 9.55
CA TYR A 32 -0.25 -6.41 10.76
C TYR A 32 1.08 -7.15 10.52
N ALA A 33 1.65 -7.11 9.30
CA ALA A 33 3.00 -7.60 9.04
C ALA A 33 4.03 -6.56 9.51
N SER A 34 4.22 -6.46 10.83
CA SER A 34 4.97 -5.36 11.47
C SER A 34 6.42 -5.23 11.01
N SER A 35 7.07 -6.34 10.65
CA SER A 35 8.47 -6.37 10.25
C SER A 35 8.69 -6.15 8.75
N PHE A 36 7.64 -6.19 7.94
CA PHE A 36 7.74 -6.10 6.48
C PHE A 36 8.30 -4.76 6.04
N ASN A 37 9.40 -4.78 5.27
CA ASN A 37 9.97 -3.59 4.65
C ASN A 37 10.79 -3.94 3.40
N ARG A 38 10.09 -4.22 2.30
CA ARG A 38 10.69 -4.53 1.00
C ARG A 38 10.36 -3.48 -0.05
N ASP A 39 11.26 -3.34 -1.01
CA ASP A 39 11.02 -2.58 -2.23
C ASP A 39 10.00 -3.32 -3.10
N LEU A 40 8.94 -2.61 -3.49
CA LEU A 40 7.86 -3.12 -4.32
C LEU A 40 7.77 -2.41 -5.69
N GLY A 41 8.82 -1.71 -6.12
CA GLY A 41 8.81 -0.97 -7.39
C GLY A 41 8.60 -1.84 -8.63
N ASN A 42 8.99 -3.12 -8.57
CA ASN A 42 8.82 -4.06 -9.69
C ASN A 42 7.38 -4.61 -9.84
N TRP A 43 6.50 -4.33 -8.89
CA TRP A 43 5.15 -4.86 -8.90
C TRP A 43 4.25 -4.07 -9.85
N ASN A 44 3.74 -4.74 -10.88
CA ASN A 44 2.73 -4.14 -11.75
C ASN A 44 1.34 -4.19 -11.10
N VAL A 45 0.93 -3.07 -10.51
CA VAL A 45 -0.37 -2.90 -9.85
C VAL A 45 -1.46 -2.30 -10.75
N SER A 46 -1.22 -2.14 -12.07
CA SER A 46 -2.13 -1.38 -12.95
C SER A 46 -3.52 -1.99 -13.14
N MET A 47 -3.74 -3.24 -12.72
CA MET A 47 -5.04 -3.91 -12.76
C MET A 47 -5.73 -3.98 -11.39
N VAL A 48 -5.05 -3.58 -10.32
CA VAL A 48 -5.56 -3.70 -8.96
C VAL A 48 -6.69 -2.69 -8.75
N ARG A 49 -7.83 -3.18 -8.23
CA ARG A 49 -9.01 -2.38 -7.88
C ARG A 49 -9.10 -2.09 -6.38
N ASN A 50 -8.65 -3.03 -5.55
CA ASN A 50 -8.76 -2.91 -4.10
C ASN A 50 -7.40 -3.07 -3.41
N MET A 51 -6.97 -2.03 -2.71
CA MET A 51 -5.79 -1.96 -1.86
C MET A 51 -6.13 -1.63 -0.39
N SER A 52 -7.40 -1.76 0.01
CA SER A 52 -7.83 -1.48 1.38
C SER A 52 -7.04 -2.30 2.39
N TYR A 53 -6.60 -1.64 3.45
CA TYR A 53 -5.83 -2.23 4.55
C TYR A 53 -4.48 -2.87 4.19
N THR A 54 -3.99 -2.76 2.95
CA THR A 54 -2.82 -3.52 2.45
C THR A 54 -1.61 -3.45 3.38
N PHE A 55 -1.27 -2.26 3.87
CA PHE A 55 -0.14 -2.02 4.78
C PHE A 55 -0.59 -1.53 6.16
N GLN A 56 -1.85 -1.79 6.53
CA GLN A 56 -2.37 -1.37 7.82
C GLN A 56 -1.56 -2.01 8.96
N HIS A 57 -1.02 -1.21 9.87
CA HIS A 57 -0.10 -1.65 10.94
C HIS A 57 1.20 -2.35 10.46
N ALA A 58 1.63 -2.15 9.22
CA ALA A 58 2.98 -2.53 8.77
C ALA A 58 4.01 -1.52 9.33
N LEU A 59 4.38 -1.69 10.60
CA LEU A 59 5.04 -0.66 11.41
C LEU A 59 6.38 -0.19 10.82
N ARG A 60 7.17 -1.09 10.23
CA ARG A 60 8.49 -0.80 9.65
C ARG A 60 8.47 -0.44 8.17
N PHE A 61 7.31 -0.50 7.52
CA PHE A 61 7.21 -0.31 6.08
C PHE A 61 7.43 1.17 5.71
N CYS A 62 8.50 1.47 4.98
CA CYS A 62 8.84 2.83 4.55
C CYS A 62 8.13 3.25 3.26
N GLY A 63 7.77 2.29 2.39
CA GLY A 63 7.09 2.56 1.12
C GLY A 63 8.00 2.57 -0.11
N TRP A 64 9.23 2.06 -0.05
CA TRP A 64 10.14 2.07 -1.20
C TRP A 64 9.53 1.45 -2.47
N GLY A 65 9.65 2.17 -3.57
CA GLY A 65 9.16 1.77 -4.90
C GLY A 65 7.70 2.11 -5.18
N LEU A 66 6.95 2.61 -4.19
CA LEU A 66 5.52 2.92 -4.37
C LEU A 66 5.28 4.18 -5.23
N ARG A 67 6.24 5.11 -5.30
CA ARG A 67 6.12 6.36 -6.07
C ARG A 67 5.72 6.11 -7.54
N ASP A 68 6.22 5.02 -8.13
CA ASP A 68 6.03 4.69 -9.55
C ASP A 68 4.85 3.75 -9.80
N TRP A 69 4.09 3.37 -8.77
CA TRP A 69 2.91 2.55 -8.93
C TRP A 69 1.83 3.26 -9.75
N ASN A 70 1.33 2.59 -10.79
CA ASN A 70 0.15 3.02 -11.50
C ASN A 70 -1.12 2.59 -10.74
N VAL A 71 -1.65 3.50 -9.92
CA VAL A 71 -2.87 3.28 -9.12
C VAL A 71 -4.14 3.84 -9.77
N GLY A 72 -4.08 4.22 -11.06
CA GLY A 72 -5.20 4.90 -11.75
C GLY A 72 -6.49 4.09 -11.87
N GLU A 73 -6.42 2.76 -11.70
CA GLU A 73 -7.60 1.88 -11.70
C GLU A 73 -8.05 1.46 -10.29
N VAL A 74 -7.35 1.92 -9.23
CA VAL A 74 -7.70 1.57 -7.85
C VAL A 74 -8.94 2.36 -7.45
N GLU A 75 -9.90 1.67 -6.84
CA GLU A 75 -11.18 2.22 -6.37
C GLU A 75 -11.17 2.32 -4.83
N GLU A 76 -10.48 1.40 -4.14
CA GLU A 76 -10.53 1.25 -2.69
C GLU A 76 -9.13 1.28 -2.04
N MET A 77 -8.89 2.26 -1.17
CA MET A 77 -7.66 2.44 -0.37
C MET A 77 -7.96 2.71 1.12
N GLU A 78 -9.11 2.24 1.62
CA GLU A 78 -9.50 2.44 3.03
C GLU A 78 -8.39 1.94 3.97
N ARG A 79 -7.91 2.84 4.84
CA ARG A 79 -6.89 2.54 5.86
C ARG A 79 -5.62 1.84 5.32
N MET A 80 -5.27 2.03 4.03
CA MET A 80 -4.14 1.33 3.39
C MET A 80 -2.83 1.48 4.18
N PHE A 81 -2.54 2.67 4.72
CA PHE A 81 -1.35 2.98 5.51
C PHE A 81 -1.68 3.33 6.97
N ALA A 82 -2.88 3.00 7.46
CA ALA A 82 -3.26 3.37 8.81
C ALA A 82 -2.35 2.68 9.83
N ASN A 83 -1.78 3.46 10.74
CA ASN A 83 -0.76 3.05 11.71
C ASN A 83 0.54 2.47 11.10
N ALA A 84 0.85 2.71 9.81
CA ALA A 84 2.15 2.41 9.23
C ALA A 84 3.16 3.50 9.64
N LYS A 85 3.79 3.32 10.79
CA LYS A 85 4.55 4.40 11.48
C LYS A 85 5.78 4.89 10.70
N SER A 86 6.49 3.98 10.02
CA SER A 86 7.69 4.30 9.26
C SER A 86 7.42 4.79 7.83
N PHE A 87 6.17 4.81 7.37
CA PHE A 87 5.84 5.20 6.00
C PHE A 87 6.22 6.65 5.72
N ASN A 88 7.06 6.87 4.71
CA ASN A 88 7.61 8.19 4.37
C ASN A 88 7.85 8.41 2.86
N GLU A 89 7.42 7.47 2.00
CA GLU A 89 7.55 7.61 0.55
C GLU A 89 6.65 8.72 0.01
N ASP A 90 7.18 9.51 -0.95
CA ASP A 90 6.42 10.53 -1.68
C ASP A 90 5.59 9.87 -2.80
N ILE A 91 4.30 9.68 -2.52
CA ILE A 91 3.27 9.17 -3.43
C ILE A 91 2.36 10.28 -3.99
N GLY A 92 2.84 11.53 -4.02
CA GLY A 92 2.06 12.68 -4.49
C GLY A 92 1.83 12.68 -6.01
N THR A 93 2.50 11.77 -6.71
CA THR A 93 2.39 11.53 -8.15
C THR A 93 1.23 10.60 -8.52
N TRP A 94 0.59 9.95 -7.55
CA TRP A 94 -0.48 9.00 -7.81
C TRP A 94 -1.71 9.68 -8.43
N ASN A 95 -2.23 9.10 -9.52
CA ASN A 95 -3.54 9.47 -10.03
C ASN A 95 -4.63 8.81 -9.17
N THR A 96 -5.42 9.62 -8.46
CA THR A 96 -6.47 9.18 -7.55
C THR A 96 -7.89 9.44 -8.06
N GLU A 97 -8.07 9.75 -9.35
CA GLU A 97 -9.38 10.10 -9.92
C GLU A 97 -10.42 8.97 -9.80
N SER A 98 -9.97 7.71 -9.81
CA SER A 98 -10.84 6.53 -9.70
C SER A 98 -11.14 6.11 -8.26
N LEU A 99 -10.52 6.74 -7.24
CA LEU A 99 -10.73 6.34 -5.84
C LEU A 99 -12.15 6.71 -5.39
N GLU A 100 -12.91 5.70 -4.99
CA GLU A 100 -14.21 5.86 -4.34
C GLU A 100 -14.06 6.02 -2.83
N ASN A 101 -13.03 5.40 -2.25
CA ASN A 101 -12.83 5.39 -0.80
C ASN A 101 -11.35 5.41 -0.40
N MET A 102 -10.93 6.53 0.20
CA MET A 102 -9.62 6.71 0.82
C MET A 102 -9.73 6.96 2.33
N SER A 103 -10.84 6.55 2.94
CA SER A 103 -11.14 6.91 4.32
C SER A 103 -10.05 6.38 5.27
N ARG A 104 -9.57 7.29 6.13
CA ARG A 104 -8.55 6.99 7.14
C ARG A 104 -7.26 6.37 6.56
N MET A 105 -6.94 6.58 5.29
CA MET A 105 -5.77 6.02 4.60
C MET A 105 -4.47 6.17 5.42
N PHE A 106 -4.26 7.33 6.06
CA PHE A 106 -3.08 7.64 6.89
C PHE A 106 -3.39 7.81 8.39
N CYS A 107 -4.54 7.30 8.87
CA CYS A 107 -4.91 7.48 10.28
C CYS A 107 -3.87 6.81 11.20
N GLY A 108 -3.24 7.61 12.08
CA GLY A 108 -2.21 7.13 13.01
C GLY A 108 -0.82 6.89 12.39
N ALA A 109 -0.59 7.29 11.13
CA ALA A 109 0.76 7.34 10.56
C ALA A 109 1.51 8.59 11.08
N GLU A 110 2.71 8.40 11.63
CA GLU A 110 3.47 9.48 12.30
C GLU A 110 4.15 10.46 11.31
N ALA A 111 4.40 10.02 10.08
CA ALA A 111 5.23 10.74 9.11
C ALA A 111 4.52 11.09 7.79
N ALA A 112 3.19 11.02 7.72
CA ALA A 112 2.43 11.35 6.50
C ALA A 112 2.55 12.85 6.16
N ARG A 113 3.65 13.24 5.52
CA ARG A 113 3.86 14.55 4.92
C ARG A 113 3.40 14.49 3.47
N MET A 114 2.09 14.52 3.22
CA MET A 114 1.62 14.73 1.85
C MET A 114 0.48 15.75 1.79
N PRO A 115 0.62 16.81 0.98
CA PRO A 115 -0.52 17.49 0.39
C PRO A 115 -1.07 16.54 -0.69
N LEU A 116 -2.19 15.88 -0.40
CA LEU A 116 -3.05 15.42 -1.46
C LEU A 116 -3.54 16.71 -2.13
N THR A 117 -2.94 17.13 -3.23
CA THR A 117 -3.52 18.21 -4.04
C THR A 117 -4.81 17.66 -4.63
N ASN A 118 -5.91 17.82 -3.88
CA ASN A 118 -7.22 17.95 -4.49
C ASN A 118 -7.12 19.12 -5.47
N ARG A 119 -7.17 18.81 -6.77
CA ARG A 119 -7.74 19.76 -7.73
C ARG A 119 -9.21 19.44 -7.87
#